data_AF-A0A147F4R0-F1
#
_entry.id   AF-A0A147F4R0-F1
#
_cell.length_a   1.000
_cell.length_b   1.000
_cell.length_c   1.000
_cell.angle_alpha   90.00
_cell.angle_beta   90.00
_cell.angle_gamma   90.00
#
_symmetry.space_group_name_H-M   'P 1'
#
loop_
_entity.id
_entity.type
_entity.pdbx_description
1 polymer ?
#
loop_
_entity_poly.entity_id
_entity_poly.type
_entity_poly.pdbx_seq_one_letter_code
_entity_poly.pdbx_strand_id
1 'polypeptide(L)'
;MSAAREVIAALELPASARWRIPLVLRLALDLDSPGAVPQRASLADRYSVQLEALVAAAKPRERDALDDLRFKFYTGSVDDIDDDPEATRPRQARRKA
;
A
#
# COMPACT_ATOMS: atom_id res chain seq x y z
N MET A 1 12.68 28.00 1.90
CA MET A 1 12.36 26.58 2.11
C MET A 1 13.19 25.78 1.09
N SER A 2 13.64 24.55 1.41
CA SER A 2 14.35 23.70 0.43
C SER A 2 13.31 22.98 -0.44
N ALA A 3 13.54 22.87 -1.76
CA ALA A 3 12.60 22.24 -2.71
C ALA A 3 12.18 20.82 -2.29
N ALA A 4 13.10 20.04 -1.69
CA ALA A 4 12.79 18.70 -1.18
C ALA A 4 11.73 18.71 -0.06
N ARG A 5 11.69 19.76 0.77
CA ARG A 5 10.67 19.89 1.83
C ARG A 5 9.29 20.19 1.25
N GLU A 6 9.22 20.99 0.19
CA GLU A 6 7.97 21.33 -0.49
C GLU A 6 7.37 20.09 -1.17
N VAL A 7 8.21 19.29 -1.84
CA VAL A 7 7.78 18.01 -2.45
C VAL A 7 7.24 17.05 -1.38
N ILE A 8 7.96 16.86 -0.27
CA ILE A 8 7.52 15.95 0.80
C ILE A 8 6.24 16.43 1.47
N ALA A 9 6.08 17.76 1.66
CA ALA A 9 4.89 18.33 2.27
C ALA A 9 3.63 18.12 1.41
N ALA A 10 3.77 17.96 0.10
CA ALA A 10 2.67 17.68 -0.82
C ALA A 10 2.26 16.19 -0.86
N LEU A 11 3.01 15.29 -0.22
CA LEU A 11 2.77 13.84 -0.27
C LEU A 11 1.99 13.37 0.97
N GLU A 12 0.87 12.68 0.74
CA GLU A 12 0.16 11.95 1.80
C GLU A 12 0.85 10.61 2.06
N LEU A 13 1.61 10.52 3.16
CA LEU A 13 2.46 9.36 3.43
C LEU A 13 1.91 8.45 4.52
N PRO A 14 1.85 7.12 4.28
CA PRO A 14 1.51 6.16 5.32
C PRO A 14 2.63 6.13 6.38
N ALA A 15 2.26 5.79 7.63
CA ALA A 15 3.21 5.74 8.75
C ALA A 15 4.43 4.84 8.47
N SER A 16 4.23 3.75 7.73
CA SER A 16 5.28 2.80 7.32
C SER A 16 6.35 3.39 6.39
N ALA A 17 6.09 4.52 5.72
CA ALA A 17 7.02 5.18 4.80
C ALA A 17 7.70 6.42 5.40
N ARG A 18 7.22 6.93 6.55
CA ARG A 18 7.70 8.20 7.14
C ARG A 18 9.18 8.20 7.52
N TRP A 19 9.75 7.03 7.82
CA TRP A 19 11.18 6.90 8.14
C TRP A 19 12.11 7.32 6.99
N ARG A 20 11.62 7.33 5.74
CA ARG A 20 12.39 7.76 4.57
C ARG A 20 12.53 9.28 4.46
N ILE A 21 11.65 10.05 5.09
CA ILE A 21 11.66 11.53 5.07
C ILE A 21 13.02 12.10 5.53
N PRO A 22 13.54 11.78 6.74
CA PRO A 22 14.82 12.31 7.17
C PRO A 22 15.98 11.89 6.26
N LEU A 23 15.92 10.70 5.65
CA LEU A 23 16.92 10.21 4.72
C LEU A 23 16.95 11.02 3.42
N VAL A 24 15.79 11.26 2.81
CA VAL A 24 15.66 12.08 1.59
C VAL A 24 16.13 13.51 1.84
N LEU A 25 15.75 14.10 2.97
CA LEU A 25 16.19 15.44 3.35
C LEU A 25 17.71 15.52 3.57
N ARG A 26 18.30 14.47 4.15
CA ARG A 26 19.75 14.42 4.34
C ARG A 26 20.50 14.32 3.01
N LEU A 27 20.04 13.45 2.12
CA LEU A 27 20.64 13.30 0.79
C LEU A 27 20.54 14.58 -0.05
N ALA A 28 19.43 15.32 0.05
CA ALA A 28 19.30 16.63 -0.58
C ALA A 28 20.36 17.62 -0.07
N LEU A 29 20.58 17.68 1.25
CA LEU A 29 21.62 18.53 1.84
C LEU A 29 23.04 18.11 1.41
N ASP A 30 23.31 16.81 1.34
CA ASP A 30 24.61 16.30 0.94
C ASP A 30 24.89 16.56 -0.57
N LEU A 31 23.86 16.61 -1.41
CA LEU A 31 23.97 16.99 -2.84
C LEU A 31 24.31 18.46 -3.06
N ASP A 32 23.74 19.34 -2.23
CA ASP A 32 23.98 20.78 -2.25
C ASP A 32 25.37 21.14 -1.72
N SER A 33 26.06 20.20 -1.05
CA SER A 33 27.40 20.42 -0.51
C SER A 33 28.44 20.62 -1.62
N PRO A 34 29.22 21.72 -1.62
CA PRO A 34 30.27 21.97 -2.61
C PRO A 34 31.35 20.88 -2.66
N GLY A 35 31.60 20.17 -1.55
CA GLY A 35 32.60 19.10 -1.46
C GLY A 35 32.14 17.75 -2.05
N ALA A 36 30.89 17.63 -2.47
CA ALA A 36 30.31 16.37 -2.92
C ALA A 36 30.64 16.00 -4.39
N VAL A 37 31.38 16.84 -5.13
CA VAL A 37 31.63 16.65 -6.58
C VAL A 37 32.03 15.23 -6.99
N PRO A 38 32.96 14.53 -6.29
CA PRO A 38 33.35 13.17 -6.67
C PRO A 38 32.24 12.12 -6.47
N GLN A 39 31.33 12.37 -5.53
CA GLN A 39 30.28 11.43 -5.11
C GLN A 39 28.89 11.85 -5.60
N ARG A 40 28.78 13.00 -6.27
CA ARG A 40 27.51 13.65 -6.61
C ARG A 40 26.60 12.73 -7.44
N ALA A 41 27.16 11.97 -8.37
CA ALA A 41 26.40 11.00 -9.17
C ALA A 41 25.76 9.90 -8.29
N SER A 42 26.55 9.32 -7.38
CA SER A 42 26.07 8.29 -6.44
C SER A 42 25.06 8.83 -5.42
N LEU A 43 25.26 10.06 -4.94
CA LEU A 43 24.31 10.72 -4.05
C LEU A 43 22.99 11.05 -4.78
N ALA A 44 23.07 11.49 -6.04
CA ALA A 44 21.90 11.78 -6.85
C ALA A 44 21.08 10.50 -7.12
N ASP A 45 21.75 9.41 -7.45
CA ASP A 45 21.09 8.12 -7.67
C ASP A 45 20.37 7.62 -6.41
N ARG A 46 21.05 7.65 -5.26
CA ARG A 46 20.43 7.30 -3.96
C ARG A 46 19.28 8.21 -3.61
N TYR A 47 19.40 9.51 -3.86
CA TYR A 47 18.33 10.48 -3.64
C TYR A 47 17.11 10.14 -4.49
N SER A 48 17.29 9.92 -5.79
CA SER A 48 16.22 9.56 -6.73
C SER A 48 15.50 8.29 -6.30
N VAL A 49 16.24 7.22 -5.99
CA VAL A 49 15.66 5.94 -5.53
C VAL A 49 14.80 6.12 -4.28
N GLN A 50 15.28 6.90 -3.30
CA GLN A 50 14.53 7.12 -2.07
C GLN A 50 13.31 8.02 -2.29
N LEU A 51 13.43 9.05 -3.12
CA LEU A 51 12.33 9.94 -3.47
C LEU A 51 11.24 9.19 -4.25
N GLU A 52 11.61 8.38 -5.24
CA GLU A 52 10.69 7.55 -6.02
C GLU A 52 9.95 6.55 -5.13
N ALA A 53 10.64 5.89 -4.20
CA ALA A 53 10.00 4.98 -3.24
C ALA A 53 9.00 5.71 -2.34
N LEU A 54 9.30 6.97 -1.98
CA LEU A 54 8.45 7.81 -1.14
C LEU A 54 7.21 8.28 -1.92
N VAL A 55 7.38 8.66 -3.19
CA VAL A 55 6.28 8.97 -4.11
C VAL A 55 5.41 7.74 -4.38
N ALA A 56 6.00 6.57 -4.60
CA ALA A 56 5.27 5.33 -4.81
C ALA A 56 4.45 4.93 -3.56
N ALA A 57 4.98 5.17 -2.37
CA ALA A 57 4.27 4.92 -1.11
C ALA A 57 3.12 5.92 -0.87
N ALA A 58 3.20 7.12 -1.44
CA ALA A 58 2.14 8.14 -1.36
C ALA A 58 1.02 7.90 -2.38
N LYS A 59 1.26 7.11 -3.44
CA LYS A 59 0.19 6.76 -4.39
C LYS A 59 -0.89 5.97 -3.65
N PRO A 60 -2.18 6.30 -3.86
CA PRO A 60 -3.27 5.47 -3.37
C PRO A 60 -3.03 4.04 -3.87
N ARG A 61 -2.98 3.07 -2.96
CA ARG A 61 -3.00 1.67 -3.37
C ARG A 61 -4.35 1.46 -4.02
N GLU A 62 -4.37 1.28 -5.34
CA GLU A 62 -5.52 0.68 -6.01
C GLU A 62 -5.72 -0.68 -5.34
N ARG A 63 -6.70 -0.77 -4.45
CA ARG A 63 -7.18 -2.04 -3.95
C ARG A 63 -7.80 -2.72 -5.15
N ASP A 64 -7.10 -3.71 -5.67
CA ASP A 64 -7.62 -4.56 -6.73
C ASP A 64 -8.95 -5.14 -6.21
N ALA A 65 -10.04 -4.91 -6.93
CA ALA A 65 -11.37 -5.36 -6.50
C ALA A 65 -11.42 -6.88 -6.24
N LEU A 66 -10.50 -7.62 -6.88
CA LEU A 66 -10.27 -9.04 -6.68
C LEU A 66 -9.70 -9.38 -5.29
N ASP A 67 -8.83 -8.54 -4.73
CA ASP A 67 -8.28 -8.76 -3.39
C ASP A 67 -9.34 -8.52 -2.30
N ASP A 68 -10.19 -7.52 -2.49
CA ASP A 68 -11.33 -7.28 -1.59
C ASP A 68 -12.38 -8.41 -1.70
N LEU A 69 -12.66 -8.93 -2.90
CA LEU A 69 -13.51 -10.11 -3.13
C LEU A 69 -12.92 -11.36 -2.48
N ARG A 70 -11.62 -11.59 -2.65
CA ARG A 70 -10.91 -12.73 -2.06
C ARG A 70 -10.90 -12.64 -0.54
N PHE A 71 -10.67 -11.46 0.03
CA PHE A 71 -10.77 -11.23 1.47
C PHE A 71 -12.19 -11.56 1.97
N LYS A 72 -13.24 -11.03 1.33
CA LYS A 72 -14.65 -11.30 1.70
C LYS A 72 -15.01 -12.79 1.61
N PHE A 73 -14.51 -13.50 0.60
CA PHE A 73 -14.71 -14.94 0.45
C PHE A 73 -14.09 -15.72 1.62
N TYR A 74 -12.83 -15.42 1.99
CA TYR A 74 -12.15 -16.14 3.07
C TYR A 74 -12.58 -15.72 4.48
N THR A 75 -13.09 -14.50 4.66
CA THR A 75 -13.63 -14.05 5.95
C THR A 75 -15.09 -14.43 6.16
N GLY A 76 -15.72 -15.10 5.18
CA GLY A 76 -17.10 -15.60 5.28
C GLY A 76 -18.16 -14.49 5.25
N SER A 77 -17.80 -13.27 4.82
CA SER A 77 -18.70 -12.11 4.78
C SER A 77 -19.50 -12.08 3.47
N VAL A 78 -20.16 -13.20 3.16
CA VAL A 78 -21.17 -13.31 2.09
C VAL A 78 -22.52 -13.50 2.80
N ASP A 79 -23.03 -12.42 3.40
CA ASP A 79 -24.25 -12.47 4.21
C ASP A 79 -25.54 -12.64 3.39
N ASP A 80 -25.49 -12.58 2.05
CA ASP A 80 -26.68 -12.66 1.20
C ASP A 80 -26.47 -13.63 0.01
N ILE A 81 -26.06 -14.87 0.27
CA ILE A 81 -26.46 -15.94 -0.64
C ILE A 81 -27.91 -16.24 -0.28
N ASP A 82 -28.83 -15.82 -1.15
CA ASP A 82 -30.24 -16.19 -1.13
C ASP A 82 -30.31 -17.72 -1.20
N ASP A 83 -30.40 -18.35 -0.01
CA ASP A 83 -30.57 -19.79 0.15
C ASP A 83 -31.95 -20.14 -0.41
N ASP A 84 -31.93 -20.56 -1.68
CA ASP A 84 -33.04 -21.17 -2.40
C ASP A 84 -33.90 -22.05 -1.46
N PRO A 85 -35.18 -21.72 -1.21
CA PRO A 85 -36.02 -22.39 -0.23
C PRO A 85 -36.42 -23.83 -0.61
N GLU A 86 -35.94 -24.38 -1.74
CA GLU A 86 -36.36 -25.70 -2.21
C GLU A 86 -35.59 -26.89 -1.57
N ALA A 87 -34.57 -26.64 -0.74
CA ALA A 87 -33.77 -27.69 -0.09
C ALA A 87 -34.39 -28.31 1.19
N THR A 88 -35.58 -27.91 1.61
CA THR A 88 -36.21 -28.42 2.86
C THR A 88 -37.20 -29.55 2.57
N ARG A 89 -36.73 -30.74 2.16
CA ARG A 89 -37.57 -31.95 2.21
C ARG A 89 -37.02 -32.93 3.26
N PRO A 90 -37.65 -33.04 4.45
CA PRO A 90 -37.24 -34.00 5.44
C PRO A 90 -37.52 -35.43 4.95
N ARG A 91 -36.47 -36.25 4.92
CA ARG A 91 -36.54 -37.70 4.65
C ARG A 91 -37.50 -38.35 5.65
N GLN A 92 -38.68 -38.78 5.20
CA GLN A 92 -39.60 -39.57 6.01
C GLN A 92 -38.92 -40.89 6.41
N ALA A 93 -38.73 -41.09 7.71
CA ALA A 93 -38.25 -42.34 8.27
C ALA A 93 -39.33 -43.42 8.07
N ARG A 94 -39.02 -44.40 7.22
CA ARG A 94 -39.84 -45.60 6.99
C ARG A 94 -39.89 -46.42 8.29
N ARG A 95 -41.04 -46.46 8.97
CA ARG A 95 -41.29 -47.43 10.05
C ARG A 95 -41.56 -48.80 9.44
N LYS A 96 -40.81 -49.82 9.88
CA LYS A 96 -41.06 -51.23 9.56
C LYS A 96 -42.23 -51.74 10.40
N ALA A 97 -43.12 -52.49 9.75
CA ALA A 97 -44.18 -53.29 10.37
C ALA A 97 -43.63 -54.62 10.88
#